data_AF-A0A3D3R6G7-F1
#
_entry.id   AF-A0A3D3R6G7-F1
#
_cell.length_a   1.000
_cell.length_b   1.000
_cell.length_c   1.000
_cell.angle_alpha   90.00
_cell.angle_beta   90.00
_cell.angle_gamma   90.00
#
_symmetry.space_group_name_H-M   'P 1'
#
loop_
_entity.id
_entity.type
_entity.pdbx_description
1 polymer ?
#
loop_
_entity_poly.entity_id
_entity_poly.type
_entity_poly.pdbx_seq_one_letter_code
_entity_poly.pdbx_strand_id
1 'polypeptide(L)' 'MTPQDLNRAVATATGEDLCAIRQRGFSLADPLEVNFDPEPDNQSPQTVDWDARELERNVPLFQQPFGRLPGLV' A
#
# COMPACT_ATOMS: atom_id res chain seq x y z
N MET A 1 27.82 22.59 -8.65
CA MET A 1 26.81 21.63 -8.15
C MET A 1 26.02 21.17 -9.36
N THR A 2 26.17 19.90 -9.72
CA THR A 2 25.51 19.31 -10.88
C THR A 2 24.30 18.49 -10.41
N PRO A 3 23.34 18.17 -11.30
CA PRO A 3 22.22 17.28 -10.96
C PRO A 3 22.65 15.93 -10.39
N GLN A 4 23.82 15.42 -10.79
CA GLN A 4 24.39 14.18 -10.25
C GLN A 4 24.82 14.32 -8.79
N ASP A 5 25.38 15.47 -8.39
CA ASP A 5 25.78 15.73 -7.01
C ASP A 5 24.57 15.77 -6.07
N LEU A 6 23.47 16.36 -6.55
CA LEU A 6 22.18 16.42 -5.85
C LEU A 6 21.57 15.02 -5.65
N ASN A 7 21.52 14.22 -6.73
CA ASN A 7 21.01 12.85 -6.65
C ASN A 7 21.84 11.99 -5.69
N ARG A 8 23.17 12.16 -5.68
CA ARG A 8 24.05 11.45 -4.74
C ARG A 8 23.82 11.88 -3.30
N ALA A 9 23.60 13.16 -3.05
CA ALA A 9 23.29 13.68 -1.72
C ALA A 9 21.94 13.17 -1.20
N VAL A 10 20.91 13.16 -2.05
CA VAL A 10 19.58 12.63 -1.73
C VAL A 10 19.69 11.13 -1.42
N ALA A 11 20.32 10.34 -2.29
CA ALA A 11 20.50 8.91 -2.08
C ALA A 11 21.29 8.59 -0.79
N THR A 12 22.27 9.42 -0.45
CA THR A 12 23.02 9.27 0.81
C THR A 12 22.15 9.58 2.03
N ALA A 13 21.25 10.56 1.93
CA ALA A 13 20.37 10.98 3.04
C ALA A 13 19.15 10.06 3.23
N THR A 14 18.59 9.52 2.15
CA THR A 14 17.40 8.65 2.17
C THR A 14 17.73 7.16 2.16
N GLY A 15 18.96 6.78 1.81
CA GLY A 15 19.39 5.39 1.69
C GLY A 15 18.95 4.69 0.40
N GLU A 16 18.25 5.39 -0.49
CA GLU A 16 17.80 4.85 -1.78
C GLU A 16 18.25 5.74 -2.95
N ASP A 17 18.91 5.11 -3.92
CA ASP A 17 19.30 5.74 -5.18
C ASP A 17 18.11 5.82 -6.13
N LEU A 18 17.90 6.99 -6.74
CA LEU A 18 16.87 7.21 -7.77
C LEU A 18 17.03 6.25 -8.95
N CYS A 19 18.27 5.85 -9.27
CA CYS A 19 18.53 4.84 -10.30
C CYS A 19 18.00 3.46 -9.90
N ALA A 20 18.16 3.08 -8.62
CA ALA A 20 17.62 1.83 -8.07
C ALA A 20 16.08 1.84 -8.00
N ILE A 21 15.47 2.97 -7.64
CA ILE A 21 14.00 3.16 -7.63
C ILE A 21 13.44 2.95 -9.04
N ARG A 22 14.07 3.55 -10.06
CA ARG A 22 13.70 3.36 -11.47
C ARG A 22 13.83 1.90 -11.94
N GLN A 23 14.90 1.21 -11.55
CA GLN A 23 15.09 -0.21 -11.90
C GLN A 23 14.03 -1.13 -11.30
N ARG A 24 13.45 -0.76 -10.14
CA ARG A 24 12.35 -1.49 -9.50
C ARG A 24 10.98 -1.22 -10.12
N GLY A 25 10.90 -0.36 -11.15
CA GLY A 25 9.65 -0.01 -11.82
C GLY A 25 8.86 1.11 -11.14
N PHE A 26 9.45 1.78 -10.15
CA PHE A 26 8.84 2.95 -9.52
C PHE A 26 9.22 4.22 -10.26
N SER A 27 8.24 5.08 -10.50
CA SER A 27 8.45 6.44 -11.00
C SER A 27 8.28 7.43 -9.84
N LEU A 28 9.01 8.55 -9.90
CA LEU A 28 8.72 9.68 -9.03
C LEU A 28 7.37 10.26 -9.46
N ALA A 29 6.41 10.30 -8.55
CA ALA A 29 5.17 11.02 -8.76
C ALA A 29 5.46 12.52 -8.72
N ASP A 30 5.02 13.26 -9.74
CA ASP A 30 5.03 14.71 -9.68
C ASP A 30 3.91 15.16 -8.72
N PRO A 31 4.22 15.87 -7.62
CA PRO A 31 3.21 16.33 -6.66
C PRO A 31 2.15 17.26 -7.27
N LEU A 32 2.43 17.86 -8.44
CA LEU A 32 1.51 18.73 -9.16
C LEU A 32 0.71 17.98 -10.24
N GLU A 33 1.09 16.74 -10.57
CA GLU A 33 0.38 15.89 -11.52
C GLU A 33 -0.63 15.02 -10.78
N VAL A 34 -1.85 15.55 -10.64
CA VAL A 34 -2.96 14.90 -9.93
C VAL A 34 -3.46 13.63 -10.63
N ASN A 35 -3.26 13.51 -11.94
CA ASN A 35 -3.74 12.40 -12.77
C ASN A 35 -2.57 11.53 -13.27
N PHE A 36 -1.67 11.12 -12.38
CA PHE A 36 -0.52 10.28 -12.74
C PHE A 36 -0.93 8.86 -13.21
N ASP A 37 -2.13 8.41 -12.84
CA ASP A 37 -2.73 7.18 -13.36
C ASP A 37 -3.61 7.48 -14.58
N PRO A 38 -3.30 6.92 -15.77
CA PRO A 38 -4.12 7.08 -16.98
C PRO A 38 -5.44 6.30 -16.92
N GLU A 39 -5.60 5.37 -15.96
CA GLU A 39 -6.90 4.73 -15.74
C GLU A 39 -7.88 5.77 -15.18
N PRO A 40 -9.00 6.06 -15.86
CA PRO A 40 -9.98 6.98 -15.32
C PRO A 40 -10.51 6.40 -14.01
N ASP A 41 -10.21 7.06 -12.89
CA ASP A 41 -10.79 6.79 -11.57
C ASP A 41 -12.26 7.25 -11.54
N ASN A 42 -13.07 6.73 -12.48
CA ASN A 42 -14.52 6.86 -12.49
C ASN A 42 -15.18 5.94 -11.45
N GLN A 43 -14.37 5.31 -10.59
CA GLN A 43 -14.86 4.49 -9.51
C GLN A 43 -15.08 5.37 -8.29
N SER A 44 -16.19 5.13 -7.60
CA SER A 44 -16.37 5.71 -6.27
C SER A 44 -15.22 5.22 -5.38
N PRO A 45 -14.65 6.05 -4.50
CA PRO A 45 -13.61 5.63 -3.55
C PRO A 45 -13.99 4.32 -2.87
N GLN A 46 -13.21 3.27 -3.13
CA GLN A 46 -13.47 1.94 -2.58
C GLN A 46 -12.93 1.91 -1.15
N THR A 47 -13.82 2.03 -0.16
CA THR A 47 -13.46 1.83 1.24
C THR A 47 -13.77 0.39 1.64
N VAL A 48 -12.77 -0.32 2.14
CA VAL A 48 -12.93 -1.67 2.69
C VAL A 48 -13.07 -1.58 4.20
N ASP A 49 -14.19 -2.08 4.73
CA ASP A 49 -14.32 -2.36 6.16
C ASP A 49 -13.56 -3.65 6.48
N TRP A 50 -12.37 -3.50 7.08
CA TRP A 50 -11.51 -4.61 7.44
C TRP A 50 -12.08 -5.46 8.57
N ASP A 51 -12.85 -4.87 9.49
CA ASP A 51 -13.46 -5.59 10.61
C ASP A 51 -14.57 -6.52 10.09
N ALA A 52 -15.42 -6.01 9.19
CA ALA A 52 -16.44 -6.82 8.52
C ALA A 52 -15.83 -7.95 7.68
N ARG A 53 -14.78 -7.65 6.90
CA ARG A 53 -14.09 -8.64 6.07
C ARG A 53 -13.41 -9.74 6.87
N GLU A 54 -12.81 -9.39 8.01
CA GLU A 54 -12.17 -10.39 8.85
C GLU A 54 -13.21 -11.24 9.57
N LEU A 55 -14.35 -10.67 9.98
CA LEU A 55 -15.46 -11.44 10.55
C LEU A 55 -16.01 -12.49 9.58
N GLU A 56 -16.17 -12.16 8.30
CA GLU A 56 -16.58 -13.11 7.25
C GLU A 56 -15.55 -14.24 7.05
N ARG A 57 -14.25 -13.92 7.20
CA ARG A 57 -13.15 -14.87 7.03
C ARG A 57 -12.84 -15.69 8.28
N ASN A 58 -13.29 -15.25 9.45
CA ASN A 58 -13.04 -15.89 10.74
C ASN A 58 -13.96 -17.10 10.96
N VAL A 59 -13.94 -18.01 9.98
CA VAL A 59 -14.59 -19.31 10.05
C VAL A 59 -13.55 -20.39 10.36
N PRO A 60 -13.82 -21.28 11.33
CA PRO A 60 -12.87 -22.33 11.67
C PRO A 60 -12.77 -23.34 10.52
N LEU A 61 -11.56 -23.53 9.98
CA LEU A 61 -11.29 -24.54 8.95
C LEU A 61 -11.28 -25.99 9.50
N PHE A 62 -11.23 -26.13 10.82
CA PHE A 62 -11.25 -27.40 11.54
C PHE A 62 -12.00 -27.22 12.85
N GLN A 63 -12.50 -28.33 13.41
CA GLN A 63 -13.26 -28.31 14.64
C GLN A 63 -12.41 -27.77 15.80
N GLN A 64 -12.78 -26.60 16.31
CA GLN A 64 -12.12 -26.00 17.45
C GLN A 64 -12.72 -26.58 18.74
N PRO A 65 -11.93 -27.25 19.60
CA PRO A 65 -12.44 -27.92 20.79
C PRO A 65 -13.02 -26.95 21.84
N PHE A 66 -12.73 -25.64 21.72
CA PHE A 66 -13.22 -24.59 22.61
C PHE A 66 -13.61 -23.35 21.80
N GLY A 67 -14.70 -23.44 21.04
CA GLY A 67 -15.31 -22.29 20.35
C GLY A 67 -16.39 -21.64 21.22
N ARG A 68 -16.39 -20.30 21.29
CA ARG A 68 -17.43 -19.49 21.93
C ARG A 68 -18.81 -19.90 21.39
N LEU A 69 -19.75 -20.24 22.26
CA LEU A 69 -21.15 -20.40 21.89
C LEU A 69 -21.71 -19.01 21.55
N PRO A 70 -22.29 -18.79 20.36
CA PRO A 70 -22.98 -17.54 20.08
C PRO A 70 -24.23 -17.48 20.96
N GLY A 71 -24.27 -16.58 21.96
CA GLY A 71 -25.49 -16.28 22.72
C GLY A 71 -25.40 -16.18 24.25
N LEU A 72 -24.23 -16.17 24.89
CA LEU A 72 -24.14 -15.91 26.34
C LEU A 72 -23.06 -14.86 26.65
N VAL A 73 -23.57 -13.67 27.01
CA VAL A 73 -23.02 -12.48 27.70
C VAL A 73 -21.52 -12.22 27.59
#